data_AF-A0A422M666-F1
#
_entry.id   AF-A0A422M666-F1
#
_cell.length_a   1.000
_cell.length_b   1.000
_cell.length_c   1.000
_cell.angle_alpha   90.00
_cell.angle_beta   90.00
_cell.angle_gamma   90.00
#
_symmetry.space_group_name_H-M   'P 1'
#
loop_
_entity.id
_entity.type
_entity.pdbx_description
1 polymer ?
#
loop_
_entity_poly.entity_id
_entity_poly.type
_entity_poly.pdbx_seq_one_letter_code
_entity_poly.pdbx_strand_id
1 'polypeptide(L)'
;MDIPNLNTTAADTFYGDVPISEALTQQEIEDAYEENTGKVIVKTFKDRGIDHNAVPAVLVSQHGPFSWGATPAKAVYNAKVLEVVAEMDYHALTLTHQDVHLPQYLLDKHYYRKHGKDAYYGQDNAKSVGHAAKA
;
A
#
# COMPACT_ATOMS: atom_id res chain seq x y z
N MET A 1 -3.35 -8.60 -11.67
CA MET A 1 -2.94 -9.15 -10.36
C MET A 1 -2.54 -7.97 -9.50
N ASP A 2 -2.99 -7.94 -8.25
CA ASP A 2 -2.56 -6.94 -7.26
C ASP A 2 -1.09 -7.15 -6.88
N ILE A 3 -0.47 -6.18 -6.19
CA ILE A 3 0.78 -6.46 -5.48
C ILE A 3 0.42 -7.08 -4.14
N PRO A 4 0.69 -8.38 -3.92
CA PRO A 4 0.28 -9.05 -2.71
C PRO A 4 1.12 -8.60 -1.50
N ASN A 5 0.53 -8.56 -0.32
CA ASN A 5 1.28 -8.21 0.89
C ASN A 5 2.03 -9.43 1.42
N LEU A 6 3.29 -9.61 1.02
CA LEU A 6 4.10 -10.79 1.38
C LEU A 6 5.08 -10.53 2.53
N ASN A 7 5.28 -9.29 2.94
CA ASN A 7 6.40 -8.91 3.79
C ASN A 7 6.06 -7.75 4.74
N THR A 8 6.83 -7.65 5.82
CA THR A 8 6.60 -6.65 6.87
C THR A 8 6.95 -5.21 6.45
N THR A 9 7.73 -5.03 5.38
CA THR A 9 8.00 -3.71 4.77
C THR A 9 6.72 -3.16 4.12
N ALA A 10 5.96 -4.01 3.42
CA ALA A 10 4.64 -3.67 2.87
C ALA A 10 3.64 -3.38 4.00
N ALA A 11 3.53 -4.27 4.98
CA ALA A 11 2.59 -4.14 6.11
C ALA A 11 2.77 -2.86 6.95
N ASP A 12 3.98 -2.31 7.01
CA ASP A 12 4.25 -1.04 7.69
C ASP A 12 3.59 0.17 6.99
N THR A 13 3.17 0.03 5.73
CA THR A 13 2.63 1.11 4.89
C THR A 13 1.24 0.82 4.34
N PHE A 14 0.98 -0.42 3.89
CA PHE A 14 -0.26 -0.86 3.26
C PHE A 14 -0.93 -1.94 4.13
N TYR A 15 -2.17 -1.71 4.53
CA TYR A 15 -2.96 -2.68 5.29
C TYR A 15 -3.67 -3.66 4.34
N GLY A 16 -2.89 -4.57 3.77
CA GLY A 16 -3.34 -5.53 2.75
C GLY A 16 -2.64 -5.32 1.42
N ASP A 17 -3.15 -5.96 0.38
CA ASP A 17 -2.61 -5.91 -0.98
C ASP A 17 -2.81 -4.53 -1.61
N VAL A 18 -1.89 -4.13 -2.49
CA VAL A 18 -2.05 -2.91 -3.28
C VAL A 18 -2.87 -3.23 -4.53
N PRO A 19 -4.06 -2.63 -4.69
CA PRO A 19 -4.97 -3.00 -5.78
C PRO A 19 -4.45 -2.55 -7.15
N ILE A 20 -4.79 -3.32 -8.18
CA ILE A 20 -4.74 -2.88 -9.58
C ILE A 20 -6.15 -2.51 -10.07
N SER A 21 -6.29 -1.35 -10.72
CA SER A 21 -7.52 -0.97 -11.41
C SER A 21 -7.61 -1.64 -12.77
N GLU A 22 -8.83 -1.66 -13.33
CA GLU A 22 -9.06 -2.07 -14.70
C GLU A 22 -8.36 -1.11 -15.68
N ALA A 23 -8.09 -1.61 -16.89
CA ALA A 23 -7.62 -0.76 -17.99
C ALA A 23 -8.81 0.05 -18.53
N LEU A 24 -8.53 1.28 -18.95
CA LEU A 24 -9.56 2.10 -19.59
C LEU A 24 -9.97 1.51 -20.93
N THR A 25 -11.26 1.62 -21.24
CA THR A 25 -11.79 1.36 -22.57
C THR A 25 -11.36 2.45 -23.54
N GLN A 26 -11.40 2.14 -24.85
CA GLN A 26 -11.11 3.14 -25.88
C GLN A 26 -11.99 4.40 -25.75
N GLN A 27 -13.29 4.21 -25.47
CA GLN A 27 -14.24 5.31 -25.28
C GLN A 27 -13.84 6.23 -24.11
N GLU A 28 -13.43 5.65 -22.98
CA GLU A 28 -12.99 6.42 -21.80
C GLU A 28 -11.71 7.20 -22.06
N ILE A 29 -10.80 6.66 -22.89
CA ILE A 29 -9.57 7.33 -23.31
C ILE A 29 -9.91 8.54 -24.21
N GLU A 30 -10.79 8.35 -25.19
CA GLU A 30 -11.16 9.38 -26.17
C GLU A 30 -12.01 10.51 -25.57
N ASP A 31 -12.81 10.23 -24.54
CA ASP A 31 -13.68 11.21 -23.88
C ASP A 31 -12.90 12.13 -22.90
N ALA A 32 -12.26 11.53 -21.89
CA ALA A 32 -11.55 12.27 -20.83
C ALA A 32 -10.55 11.37 -20.09
N TYR A 33 -9.41 11.08 -20.72
CA TYR A 33 -8.42 10.11 -20.24
C TYR A 33 -8.02 10.26 -18.76
N GLU A 34 -7.59 11.46 -18.34
CA GLU A 34 -7.12 11.69 -16.97
C GLU A 34 -8.25 11.61 -15.94
N GLU A 35 -9.43 12.15 -16.28
CA GLU A 35 -10.60 12.10 -15.40
C GLU A 35 -11.10 10.66 -15.24
N ASN A 36 -11.18 9.91 -16.34
CA ASN A 36 -11.59 8.52 -16.34
C ASN A 36 -10.55 7.62 -15.64
N THR A 37 -9.26 7.96 -15.71
CA THR A 37 -8.22 7.32 -14.87
C THR A 37 -8.52 7.52 -13.39
N GLY A 38 -8.89 8.73 -12.97
CA GLY A 38 -9.33 8.99 -11.59
C GLY A 38 -10.59 8.20 -11.20
N LYS A 39 -11.58 8.13 -12.11
CA LYS A 39 -12.84 7.39 -11.87
C LYS A 39 -12.60 5.90 -11.69
N VAL A 40 -11.75 5.26 -12.51
CA VAL A 40 -11.47 3.82 -12.35
C VAL A 40 -10.75 3.53 -11.04
N ILE A 41 -9.84 4.40 -10.59
CA ILE A 41 -9.20 4.27 -9.27
C ILE A 41 -10.26 4.32 -8.17
N VAL A 42 -11.13 5.35 -8.16
CA VAL A 42 -12.19 5.50 -7.15
C VAL A 42 -13.14 4.30 -7.17
N LYS A 43 -13.53 3.84 -8.36
CA LYS A 43 -14.36 2.64 -8.56
C LYS A 43 -13.70 1.41 -7.95
N THR A 44 -12.40 1.18 -8.20
CA THR A 44 -11.66 0.02 -7.67
C THR A 44 -11.70 -0.06 -6.15
N PHE A 45 -11.44 1.04 -5.44
CA PHE A 45 -11.49 1.05 -3.98
C PHE A 45 -12.91 0.84 -3.45
N LYS A 46 -13.90 1.51 -4.06
CA LYS A 46 -15.30 1.43 -3.65
C LYS A 46 -15.86 0.02 -3.83
N ASP A 47 -15.70 -0.56 -5.02
CA ASP A 47 -16.27 -1.87 -5.36
C ASP A 47 -15.66 -2.99 -4.51
N ARG A 48 -14.40 -2.83 -4.11
CA ARG A 48 -13.65 -3.81 -3.31
C ARG A 48 -13.70 -3.56 -1.80
N GLY A 49 -14.33 -2.47 -1.35
CA GLY A 49 -14.40 -2.11 0.07
C GLY A 49 -13.05 -1.84 0.72
N ILE A 50 -12.07 -1.35 -0.05
CA ILE A 50 -10.72 -1.05 0.44
C ILE A 50 -10.69 0.36 1.01
N ASP A 51 -10.15 0.53 2.23
CA ASP A 51 -9.89 1.86 2.76
C ASP A 51 -8.63 2.45 2.09
N HIS A 52 -8.85 3.44 1.23
CA HIS A 52 -7.81 4.23 0.57
C HIS A 52 -6.82 4.94 1.52
N ASN A 53 -7.16 5.15 2.79
CA ASN A 53 -6.22 5.68 3.78
C ASN A 53 -5.32 4.58 4.35
N ALA A 54 -5.82 3.35 4.38
CA ALA A 54 -5.08 2.18 4.86
C ALA A 54 -4.20 1.55 3.78
N VAL A 55 -4.58 1.71 2.51
CA VAL A 55 -3.80 1.32 1.34
C VAL A 55 -3.63 2.53 0.41
N PRO A 56 -2.69 3.45 0.71
CA PRO A 56 -2.56 4.71 -0.02
C PRO A 56 -1.78 4.58 -1.36
N ALA A 57 -2.12 3.57 -2.15
CA ALA A 57 -1.49 3.25 -3.43
C ALA A 57 -2.41 2.41 -4.32
N VAL A 58 -2.20 2.48 -5.64
CA VAL A 58 -2.89 1.69 -6.65
C VAL A 58 -2.03 1.58 -7.90
N LEU A 59 -2.15 0.48 -8.64
CA LEU A 59 -1.66 0.38 -10.01
C LEU A 59 -2.82 0.61 -10.98
N VAL A 60 -2.63 1.41 -12.02
CA VAL A 60 -3.56 1.45 -13.15
C VAL A 60 -3.06 0.49 -14.23
N SER A 61 -3.88 -0.52 -14.57
CA SER A 61 -3.50 -1.54 -15.56
C SER A 61 -3.06 -0.91 -16.89
N GLN A 62 -1.94 -1.40 -17.44
CA GLN A 62 -1.31 -0.89 -18.66
C GLN A 62 -0.85 0.59 -18.60
N HIS A 63 -0.73 1.14 -17.39
CA HIS A 63 -0.28 2.51 -17.18
C HIS A 63 0.86 2.54 -16.14
N GLY A 64 0.55 2.68 -14.85
CA GLY A 64 1.58 2.77 -13.82
C GLY A 64 1.03 3.00 -12.41
N PRO A 65 1.93 3.21 -11.43
CA PRO A 65 1.55 3.40 -10.03
C PRO A 65 1.06 4.82 -9.73
N PHE A 66 0.05 4.90 -8.86
CA PHE A 66 -0.37 6.12 -8.18
C PHE A 66 -0.29 5.90 -6.67
N SER A 67 0.16 6.92 -5.94
CA SER A 67 0.20 6.89 -4.48
C SER A 67 -0.10 8.27 -3.91
N TRP A 68 -0.54 8.29 -2.67
CA TRP A 68 -0.92 9.52 -1.97
C TRP A 68 -0.52 9.45 -0.50
N GLY A 69 -0.71 10.57 0.20
CA GLY A 69 -0.44 10.68 1.63
C GLY A 69 -0.89 12.04 2.14
N ALA A 70 -0.95 12.20 3.46
CA ALA A 70 -1.39 13.44 4.10
C ALA A 70 -0.48 14.66 3.77
N THR A 71 0.75 14.40 3.31
CA THR A 71 1.68 15.43 2.83
C THR A 71 2.36 14.95 1.54
N PRO A 72 2.88 15.87 0.70
CA PRO A 72 3.66 15.49 -0.48
C PRO A 72 4.85 14.57 -0.14
N ALA A 73 5.56 14.85 0.96
CA ALA A 73 6.66 13.99 1.42
C ALA A 73 6.18 12.57 1.78
N LYS A 74 5.00 12.44 2.41
CA LYS A 74 4.42 11.13 2.72
C LYS A 74 3.96 10.39 1.46
N ALA A 75 3.42 11.10 0.47
CA ALA A 75 3.06 10.50 -0.83
C ALA A 75 4.31 9.93 -1.52
N VAL A 76 5.41 10.68 -1.58
CA VAL A 76 6.69 10.20 -2.13
C VAL A 76 7.25 9.01 -1.34
N TYR A 77 7.14 9.04 -0.01
CA TYR A 77 7.52 7.90 0.83
C TYR A 77 6.72 6.65 0.46
N ASN A 78 5.38 6.76 0.35
CA ASN A 78 4.51 5.64 -0.01
C ASN A 78 4.82 5.14 -1.44
N ALA A 79 5.12 6.04 -2.39
CA ALA A 79 5.58 5.68 -3.74
C ALA A 79 6.87 4.85 -3.71
N LYS A 80 7.84 5.24 -2.88
CA LYS A 80 9.10 4.51 -2.76
C LYS A 80 8.90 3.14 -2.12
N VAL A 81 8.04 3.03 -1.10
CA VAL A 81 7.70 1.73 -0.52
C VAL A 81 7.03 0.84 -1.55
N LEU A 82 6.06 1.37 -2.31
CA LEU A 82 5.35 0.63 -3.37
C LEU A 82 6.32 -0.01 -4.37
N GLU A 83 7.29 0.76 -4.87
CA GLU A 83 8.31 0.26 -5.80
C GLU A 83 9.13 -0.88 -5.20
N VAL A 84 9.63 -0.69 -3.97
CA VAL A 84 10.50 -1.67 -3.30
C VAL A 84 9.74 -2.97 -3.02
N VAL A 85 8.49 -2.88 -2.56
CA VAL A 85 7.72 -4.09 -2.27
C VAL A 85 7.29 -4.81 -3.55
N ALA A 86 6.94 -4.08 -4.62
CA ALA A 86 6.64 -4.68 -5.91
C ALA A 86 7.82 -5.51 -6.45
N GLU A 87 9.05 -4.99 -6.37
CA GLU A 87 10.27 -5.70 -6.77
C GLU A 87 10.52 -6.94 -5.89
N MET A 88 10.43 -6.79 -4.56
CA MET A 88 10.61 -7.88 -3.62
C MET A 88 9.57 -9.00 -3.84
N ASP A 89 8.31 -8.63 -4.03
CA ASP A 89 7.21 -9.58 -4.19
C ASP A 89 7.29 -10.30 -5.55
N TYR A 90 7.71 -9.61 -6.61
CA TYR A 90 8.02 -10.23 -7.90
C TYR A 90 9.09 -11.32 -7.76
N HIS A 91 10.18 -11.03 -7.04
CA HIS A 91 11.22 -12.02 -6.77
C HIS A 91 10.70 -13.19 -5.92
N ALA A 92 9.93 -12.92 -4.87
CA ALA A 92 9.35 -13.97 -4.02
C ALA A 92 8.46 -14.93 -4.82
N LEU A 93 7.56 -14.40 -5.64
CA LEU A 93 6.67 -15.19 -6.50
C LEU A 93 7.40 -15.94 -7.62
N THR A 94 8.60 -15.48 -8.00
CA THR A 94 9.47 -16.21 -8.94
C THR A 94 10.18 -17.38 -8.26
N LEU A 95 10.49 -17.26 -6.96
CA LEU A 95 11.20 -18.28 -6.19
C LEU A 95 10.29 -19.42 -5.69
N THR A 96 8.99 -19.18 -5.56
CA THR A 96 8.04 -20.19 -5.09
C THR A 96 6.67 -20.05 -5.73
N HIS A 97 6.00 -21.18 -5.95
CA HIS A 97 4.60 -21.25 -6.38
C HIS A 97 3.63 -21.44 -5.19
N GLN A 98 4.16 -21.47 -3.97
CA GLN A 98 3.33 -21.55 -2.76
C GLN A 98 2.73 -20.18 -2.43
N ASP A 99 1.59 -20.21 -1.75
CA ASP A 99 1.06 -19.01 -1.12
C ASP A 99 1.99 -18.57 0.02
N VAL A 100 2.54 -17.37 -0.12
CA VAL A 100 3.45 -16.74 0.84
C VAL A 100 2.92 -15.42 1.37
N HIS A 101 1.60 -15.20 1.32
CA HIS A 101 0.99 -14.00 1.92
C HIS A 101 1.38 -13.85 3.38
N LEU A 102 1.59 -12.60 3.79
CA LEU A 102 1.87 -12.27 5.18
C LEU A 102 0.65 -12.68 6.04
N PRO A 103 0.83 -13.49 7.09
CA PRO A 103 -0.27 -13.85 7.96
C PRO A 103 -0.92 -12.61 8.58
N GLN A 104 -2.27 -12.60 8.67
CA GLN A 104 -3.03 -11.44 9.14
C GLN A 104 -2.54 -10.90 10.50
N TYR A 105 -2.21 -11.77 11.45
CA TYR A 105 -1.74 -11.35 12.78
C TYR A 105 -0.43 -10.53 12.70
N LEU A 106 0.43 -10.81 11.71
CA LEU A 106 1.69 -10.11 11.51
C LEU A 106 1.47 -8.80 10.74
N LEU A 107 0.55 -8.81 9.77
CA LEU A 107 0.05 -7.61 9.09
C LEU A 107 -0.50 -6.61 10.11
N ASP A 108 -1.43 -7.04 10.98
CA ASP A 108 -2.02 -6.23 12.04
C ASP A 108 -0.94 -5.62 12.95
N LYS A 109 0.02 -6.46 13.38
CA LYS A 109 1.11 -6.02 14.25
C LYS A 109 1.95 -4.91 13.63
N HIS A 110 2.27 -5.03 12.35
CA HIS A 110 3.12 -4.08 11.63
C HIS A 110 2.39 -2.81 11.19
N TYR A 111 1.13 -2.92 10.83
CA TYR A 111 0.34 -1.75 10.47
C TYR A 111 0.02 -0.91 11.71
N TYR A 112 -0.61 -1.50 12.73
CA TYR A 112 -1.08 -0.75 13.91
C TYR A 112 0.04 -0.28 14.86
N ARG A 113 1.28 -0.77 14.71
CA ARG A 113 2.41 -0.17 15.45
C ARG A 113 2.76 1.24 14.95
N LYS A 114 2.46 1.55 13.68
CA LYS A 114 2.74 2.86 13.05
C LYS A 114 1.49 3.73 12.89
N HIS A 115 0.33 3.10 12.74
CA HIS A 115 -0.92 3.77 12.38
C HIS A 115 -2.02 3.57 13.44
N GLY A 116 -2.95 4.51 13.49
CA GLY A 116 -4.06 4.50 14.46
C GLY A 116 -3.72 5.13 15.81
N LYS A 117 -4.72 5.20 16.68
CA LYS A 117 -4.66 5.91 17.96
C LYS A 117 -3.60 5.37 18.94
N ASP A 118 -3.23 4.10 18.81
CA ASP A 118 -2.34 3.37 19.71
C ASP A 118 -0.93 3.15 19.14
N ALA A 119 -0.58 3.86 18.05
CA ALA A 119 0.72 3.77 17.39
C ALA A 119 1.87 4.04 18.36
N TYR A 120 2.95 3.26 18.25
CA TYR A 120 4.06 3.24 19.21
C TYR A 120 5.44 3.03 18.55
N TYR A 121 5.54 3.06 17.23
CA TYR A 121 6.81 2.94 16.52
C TYR A 121 7.47 4.31 16.30
N GLY A 122 8.81 4.36 16.29
CA GLY A 122 9.62 5.59 16.21
C GLY A 122 10.28 5.96 17.55
N GLN A 123 11.34 6.75 17.52
CA GLN A 123 12.12 7.06 18.74
C GLN A 123 11.50 8.15 19.62
N ASP A 124 10.61 8.97 19.07
CA ASP A 124 10.04 10.14 19.76
C ASP A 124 8.68 9.90 20.43
N ASN A 125 8.21 8.65 20.53
CA ASN A 125 6.94 8.38 21.22
C ASN A 125 7.14 8.05 22.70
N ALA A 126 6.12 8.35 23.52
CA ALA A 126 6.17 8.21 24.97
C ALA A 126 6.56 6.80 25.47
N LYS A 127 6.28 5.74 24.70
CA LYS A 127 6.66 4.36 25.05
C LYS A 127 8.15 4.10 24.74
N SER A 128 8.69 4.67 23.66
CA SER A 128 10.12 4.60 23.29
C SER A 128 11.03 5.32 24.28
N VAL A 129 10.61 6.49 24.77
CA VAL A 129 11.39 7.26 25.75
C VAL A 129 11.53 6.51 27.09
N GLY A 130 10.50 5.77 27.50
CA GLY A 130 10.53 4.95 28.71
C GLY A 130 11.45 3.72 28.65
N HIS A 131 11.71 3.20 27.45
CA HIS A 131 12.66 2.10 27.23
C HIS A 131 14.10 2.59 27.08
N ALA A 132 14.32 3.77 26.48
CA ALA A 132 15.66 4.37 26.35
C ALA A 132 16.29 4.75 27.69
N ALA A 133 15.49 5.15 28.69
CA ALA A 133 15.98 5.49 30.04
C ALA A 133 16.38 4.28 30.90
N LYS A 134 16.22 3.04 30.39
CA LYS A 134 16.57 1.79 31.08
C LYS A 134 17.74 1.03 30.44
N ALA A 135 18.39 1.62 29.43
CA ALA A 135 19.57 1.08 28.76
C ALA A 135 20.84 1.80 29.25
#